data_AF-A0A8T2MWE5-F1
#
_entry.id   AF-A0A8T2MWE5-F1
#
_cell.length_a   1.000
_cell.length_b   1.000
_cell.length_c   1.000
_cell.angle_alpha   90.00
_cell.angle_beta   90.00
_cell.angle_gamma   90.00
#
_symmetry.space_group_name_H-M   'P 1'
#
loop_
_entity.id
_entity.type
_entity.pdbx_description
1 polymer ?
#
loop_
_entity_poly.entity_id
_entity_poly.type
_entity_poly.pdbx_seq_one_letter_code
_entity_poly.pdbx_strand_id
1 'polypeptide(L)'
;MGALGGAVGPELHSVSSHGRAGSCPIESEMQGAMGMEPLHRKSGSLDLNFSVSPPTRQPCSSLLSLRPEPKPLSRERYRVVVSYPPQSEAEIELKEGDIVFVHKKREDGWYKGTLQRTGRTGLFPGSFVESF
;
A
#
# COMPACT_ATOMS: atom_id res chain seq x y z
N MET A 1 -21.14 -70.78 14.46
CA MET A 1 -20.28 -70.54 13.28
C MET A 1 -21.15 -69.80 12.27
N GLY A 2 -20.93 -68.58 11.80
CA GLY A 2 -19.92 -67.54 12.04
C GLY A 2 -20.46 -66.26 11.36
N ALA A 3 -20.14 -65.10 11.91
CA ALA A 3 -20.49 -63.80 11.34
C ALA A 3 -19.36 -63.30 10.42
N LEU A 4 -19.70 -62.72 9.28
CA LEU A 4 -18.81 -62.01 8.35
C LEU A 4 -19.57 -60.72 7.99
N GLY A 5 -19.16 -59.51 8.40
CA GLY A 5 -18.02 -58.73 7.90
C GLY A 5 -18.58 -57.67 6.93
N GLY A 6 -18.23 -56.39 6.91
CA GLY A 6 -17.40 -55.52 7.73
C GLY A 6 -17.71 -54.08 7.28
N ALA A 7 -17.65 -53.12 8.20
CA ALA A 7 -17.86 -51.70 7.92
C ALA A 7 -16.49 -51.03 7.70
N VAL A 8 -16.35 -50.22 6.65
CA VAL A 8 -15.23 -49.27 6.49
C VAL A 8 -15.79 -47.86 6.62
N GLY A 9 -15.45 -47.18 7.71
CA GLY A 9 -15.73 -45.77 7.94
C GLY A 9 -14.62 -44.88 7.37
N PRO A 10 -14.88 -43.57 7.18
CA PRO A 10 -13.86 -42.62 6.76
C PRO A 10 -12.93 -42.23 7.92
N GLU A 11 -11.62 -42.33 7.70
CA GLU A 11 -10.55 -41.88 8.59
C GLU A 11 -10.54 -40.34 8.70
N LEU A 12 -10.82 -39.85 9.91
CA LEU A 12 -10.70 -38.45 10.32
C LEU A 12 -9.29 -38.23 10.87
N HIS A 13 -8.43 -37.57 10.10
CA HIS A 13 -7.15 -37.09 10.63
C HIS A 13 -7.39 -35.85 11.50
N SER A 14 -7.54 -36.10 12.80
CA SER A 14 -7.47 -35.10 13.86
C SER A 14 -6.01 -34.92 14.26
N VAL A 15 -5.46 -33.72 14.05
CA VAL A 15 -4.26 -33.24 14.76
C VAL A 15 -4.55 -31.87 15.37
N SER A 16 -5.16 -31.92 16.56
CA SER A 16 -4.96 -30.93 17.61
C SER A 16 -3.67 -31.38 18.34
N SER A 17 -2.73 -30.55 18.82
CA SER A 17 -2.93 -29.42 19.71
C SER A 17 -1.59 -28.75 20.07
N HIS A 18 -1.65 -27.45 20.37
CA HIS A 18 -0.87 -26.66 21.35
C HIS A 18 0.67 -26.55 21.27
N GLY A 19 1.14 -25.29 21.17
CA GLY A 19 2.47 -24.85 21.57
C GLY A 19 2.47 -23.35 21.88
N ARG A 20 2.70 -23.00 23.16
CA ARG A 20 2.63 -21.66 23.77
C ARG A 20 4.03 -21.03 23.83
N ALA A 21 4.12 -19.74 23.50
CA ALA A 21 5.12 -18.71 23.88
C ALA A 21 6.64 -19.00 23.89
N GLY A 22 7.41 -18.09 23.28
CA GLY A 22 8.84 -17.83 23.51
C GLY A 22 9.31 -16.74 22.53
N SER A 23 9.35 -15.46 22.93
CA SER A 23 10.48 -14.73 23.53
C SER A 23 11.73 -14.68 22.64
N CYS A 24 12.14 -13.45 22.30
CA CYS A 24 13.36 -13.10 21.59
C CYS A 24 14.62 -13.67 22.28
N PRO A 25 15.68 -13.93 21.51
CA PRO A 25 17.03 -13.62 21.99
C PRO A 25 17.72 -12.60 21.06
N ILE A 26 18.05 -11.46 21.66
CA ILE A 26 19.26 -10.68 21.38
C ILE A 26 20.47 -11.54 21.82
N GLU A 27 21.59 -11.45 21.09
CA GLU A 27 23.01 -11.53 21.49
C GLU A 27 23.79 -11.74 20.16
N SER A 28 24.39 -10.71 19.56
CA SER A 28 25.68 -10.11 19.92
C SER A 28 26.82 -11.12 19.89
N GLU A 29 27.53 -11.21 18.76
CA GLU A 29 28.93 -11.61 18.76
C GLU A 29 29.75 -10.63 17.92
N MET A 30 30.88 -10.26 18.51
CA MET A 30 31.73 -9.13 18.23
C MET A 30 33.12 -9.67 17.98
N GLN A 31 33.73 -9.29 16.86
CA GLN A 31 35.18 -9.33 16.61
C GLN A 31 35.39 -8.68 15.23
N GLY A 32 36.07 -7.55 15.04
CA GLY A 32 37.10 -6.92 15.86
C GLY A 32 38.35 -6.81 14.99
N ALA A 33 38.59 -5.64 14.38
CA ALA A 33 39.83 -5.38 13.65
C ALA A 33 40.01 -3.86 13.37
N MET A 34 40.95 -3.25 14.11
CA MET A 34 41.75 -2.04 13.80
C MET A 34 41.01 -0.81 13.22
N GLY A 35 40.85 0.33 13.89
CA GLY A 35 41.85 1.05 14.68
C GLY A 35 42.20 2.36 13.97
N MET A 36 41.62 3.49 14.39
CA MET A 36 42.27 4.81 14.53
C MET A 36 41.23 5.91 14.84
N GLU A 37 41.29 6.44 16.05
CA GLU A 37 40.93 7.84 16.31
C GLU A 37 42.16 8.69 16.00
N PRO A 38 42.01 9.97 15.63
CA PRO A 38 42.17 10.99 16.67
C PRO A 38 41.26 12.23 16.56
N LEU A 39 40.82 12.70 17.73
CA LEU A 39 40.51 14.10 18.03
C LEU A 39 41.65 15.04 17.57
N HIS A 40 41.34 16.09 16.80
CA HIS A 40 41.75 17.46 17.13
C HIS A 40 41.16 18.52 16.18
N ARG A 41 40.55 19.52 16.82
CA ARG A 41 40.70 20.95 16.59
C ARG A 41 41.34 21.37 15.26
N LYS A 42 40.61 22.15 14.47
CA LYS A 42 41.18 23.44 14.04
C LYS A 42 40.10 24.50 13.90
N SER A 43 40.23 25.50 14.79
CA SER A 43 39.71 26.84 14.61
C SER A 43 40.19 27.39 13.28
N GLY A 44 39.25 27.82 12.44
CA GLY A 44 39.48 28.58 11.22
C GLY A 44 38.77 29.92 11.35
N SER A 45 39.43 30.84 12.04
CA SER A 45 39.17 32.28 11.92
C SER A 45 39.24 32.68 10.44
N LEU A 46 38.38 33.59 9.98
CA LEU A 46 38.81 34.93 9.60
C LEU A 46 37.59 35.80 9.23
N ASP A 47 37.81 37.07 9.53
CA ASP A 47 36.90 38.16 9.78
C ASP A 47 36.25 38.75 8.50
N LEU A 48 35.41 39.77 8.73
CA LEU A 48 34.67 40.64 7.84
C LEU A 48 35.41 41.00 6.53
N ASN A 49 34.64 41.32 5.47
CA ASN A 49 34.53 42.70 4.96
C ASN A 49 34.14 42.74 3.46
N PHE A 50 32.89 43.16 3.20
CA PHE A 50 32.35 43.99 2.10
C PHE A 50 32.65 43.70 0.61
N SER A 51 31.55 43.84 -0.16
CA SER A 51 31.42 44.33 -1.54
C SER A 51 32.02 43.52 -2.69
N VAL A 52 31.13 43.00 -3.54
CA VAL A 52 31.07 43.22 -5.02
C VAL A 52 30.07 42.24 -5.67
N SER A 53 28.94 42.73 -6.20
CA SER A 53 28.20 42.07 -7.30
C SER A 53 29.02 42.20 -8.60
N PRO A 54 28.98 41.36 -9.68
CA PRO A 54 27.80 40.78 -10.39
C PRO A 54 28.12 39.44 -11.16
N PRO A 55 27.52 39.00 -12.32
CA PRO A 55 26.19 39.15 -12.93
C PRO A 55 25.45 37.80 -13.27
N THR A 56 24.13 37.90 -13.46
CA THR A 56 23.21 37.07 -14.29
C THR A 56 23.68 35.68 -14.79
N ARG A 57 23.06 34.60 -14.31
CA ARG A 57 22.85 33.38 -15.11
C ARG A 57 21.48 32.75 -14.84
N GLN A 58 20.54 33.14 -15.71
CA GLN A 58 19.47 32.35 -16.34
C GLN A 58 18.53 31.53 -15.43
N PRO A 59 17.19 31.73 -15.50
CA PRO A 59 16.25 30.74 -15.00
C PRO A 59 16.30 29.53 -15.94
N CYS A 60 16.73 28.37 -15.43
CA CYS A 60 16.63 27.09 -16.12
C CYS A 60 15.15 26.75 -16.35
N SER A 61 14.57 27.33 -17.40
CA SER A 61 13.20 27.13 -17.84
C SER A 61 13.20 26.14 -19.00
N SER A 62 13.74 24.92 -18.83
CA SER A 62 13.76 23.96 -19.96
C SER A 62 13.78 22.46 -19.63
N LEU A 63 13.60 22.00 -18.38
CA LEU A 63 13.55 20.55 -18.09
C LEU A 63 12.27 20.06 -17.38
N LEU A 64 11.16 20.82 -17.43
CA LEU A 64 9.91 20.44 -16.76
C LEU A 64 8.81 19.86 -17.65
N SER A 65 9.06 19.45 -18.90
CA SER A 65 7.97 19.08 -19.83
C SER A 65 8.11 17.72 -20.52
N LEU A 66 8.42 16.66 -19.75
CA LEU A 66 8.13 15.27 -20.14
C LEU A 66 7.52 14.46 -18.98
N ARG A 67 6.80 15.11 -18.07
CA ARG A 67 5.78 14.39 -17.31
C ARG A 67 4.60 14.26 -18.25
N PRO A 68 4.21 13.06 -18.73
CA PRO A 68 2.90 12.93 -19.35
C PRO A 68 1.91 13.43 -18.30
N GLU A 69 1.28 14.57 -18.55
CA GLU A 69 0.12 14.98 -17.78
C GLU A 69 -0.80 13.76 -17.80
N PRO A 70 -1.14 13.14 -16.65
CA PRO A 70 -2.11 12.08 -16.66
C PRO A 70 -3.39 12.74 -17.15
N LYS A 71 -3.68 12.57 -18.44
CA LYS A 71 -4.94 12.93 -19.07
C LYS A 71 -6.00 12.59 -18.03
N PRO A 72 -6.85 13.53 -17.59
CA PRO A 72 -7.90 13.21 -16.65
C PRO A 72 -8.76 12.18 -17.36
N LEU A 73 -8.45 10.91 -17.14
CA LEU A 73 -9.24 9.79 -17.61
C LEU A 73 -10.60 10.11 -17.02
N SER A 74 -11.58 10.31 -17.87
CA SER A 74 -12.94 10.65 -17.49
C SER A 74 -13.44 9.55 -16.57
N ARG A 75 -13.15 9.68 -15.27
CA ARG A 75 -13.57 8.75 -14.25
C ARG A 75 -15.04 9.02 -14.07
N GLU A 76 -15.87 8.18 -14.67
CA GLU A 76 -17.30 8.28 -14.48
C GLU A 76 -17.60 8.18 -12.98
N ARG A 77 -18.32 9.20 -12.49
CA ARG A 77 -18.79 9.24 -11.11
C ARG A 77 -20.05 8.41 -11.03
N TYR A 78 -20.14 7.59 -9.99
CA TYR A 78 -21.32 6.84 -9.64
C TYR A 78 -21.68 7.12 -8.18
N ARG A 79 -22.97 7.13 -7.90
CA ARG A 79 -23.51 7.17 -6.55
C ARG A 79 -23.79 5.74 -6.10
N VAL A 80 -23.34 5.38 -4.91
CA VAL A 80 -23.72 4.12 -4.29
C VAL A 80 -25.19 4.17 -3.91
N VAL A 81 -25.97 3.20 -4.40
CA VAL A 81 -27.40 3.04 -4.09
C VAL A 81 -27.64 1.93 -3.07
N VAL A 82 -26.67 1.04 -2.86
CA VAL A 82 -26.75 -0.07 -1.90
C VAL A 82 -25.42 -0.22 -1.15
N SER A 83 -25.48 -0.38 0.17
CA SER A 83 -24.28 -0.60 1.00
C SER A 83 -23.70 -2.01 0.80
N TYR A 84 -22.37 -2.13 0.74
CA TYR A 84 -21.66 -3.38 0.49
C TYR A 84 -20.43 -3.50 1.41
N PRO A 85 -20.38 -4.47 2.34
CA PRO A 85 -19.18 -4.73 3.13
C PRO A 85 -18.13 -5.46 2.25
N PRO A 86 -16.83 -5.15 2.39
CA PRO A 86 -15.79 -5.84 1.63
C PRO A 86 -15.67 -7.30 2.09
N GLN A 87 -15.65 -8.25 1.15
CA GLN A 87 -15.44 -9.68 1.47
C GLN A 87 -13.96 -10.07 1.43
N SER A 88 -13.11 -9.26 0.77
CA SER A 88 -11.68 -9.47 0.58
C SER A 88 -10.90 -8.15 0.54
N GLU A 89 -9.57 -8.22 0.63
CA GLU A 89 -8.70 -7.02 0.55
C GLU A 89 -8.77 -6.31 -0.81
N ALA A 90 -9.14 -7.05 -1.87
CA ALA A 90 -9.32 -6.50 -3.21
C ALA A 90 -10.60 -5.65 -3.36
N GLU A 91 -11.53 -5.74 -2.41
CA GLU A 91 -12.82 -5.04 -2.45
C GLU A 91 -12.85 -3.80 -1.57
N ILE A 92 -13.76 -2.89 -1.90
CA ILE A 92 -14.01 -1.67 -1.10
C ILE A 92 -15.35 -1.73 -0.40
N GLU A 93 -15.40 -1.12 0.78
CA GLU A 93 -16.65 -0.84 1.47
C GLU A 93 -17.44 0.21 0.68
N LEU A 94 -18.67 -0.13 0.30
CA LEU A 94 -19.64 0.83 -0.24
C LEU A 94 -20.64 1.21 0.86
N LYS A 95 -20.93 2.50 0.98
CA LYS A 95 -22.04 3.01 1.81
C LYS A 95 -23.01 3.75 0.92
N GLU A 96 -24.31 3.51 1.11
CA GLU A 96 -25.34 4.22 0.37
C GLU A 96 -25.12 5.74 0.44
N GLY A 97 -25.16 6.40 -0.72
CA GLY A 97 -24.86 7.81 -0.87
C GLY A 97 -23.38 8.18 -1.05
N ASP A 98 -22.43 7.24 -0.85
CA ASP A 98 -21.02 7.48 -1.17
C ASP A 98 -20.83 7.64 -2.69
N ILE A 99 -19.77 8.34 -3.07
CA ILE A 99 -19.41 8.56 -4.48
C ILE A 99 -18.21 7.70 -4.83
N VAL A 100 -18.28 7.00 -5.97
CA VAL A 100 -17.20 6.16 -6.48
C VAL A 100 -16.81 6.59 -7.88
N PHE A 101 -15.51 6.71 -8.10
CA PHE A 101 -14.92 6.94 -9.41
C PHE A 101 -14.60 5.60 -10.05
N VAL A 102 -15.36 5.19 -11.07
CA VAL A 102 -15.10 3.93 -11.80
C VAL A 102 -13.96 4.16 -12.79
N HIS A 103 -12.95 3.29 -12.73
CA HIS A 103 -11.81 3.28 -13.66
C HIS A 103 -11.93 2.18 -14.71
N LYS A 104 -12.57 1.06 -14.37
CA LYS A 104 -12.74 -0.08 -15.28
C LYS A 104 -14.01 -0.85 -14.94
N LYS A 105 -14.83 -1.11 -15.96
CA LYS A 105 -15.96 -2.04 -15.89
C LYS A 105 -15.52 -3.38 -16.50
N ARG A 106 -15.75 -4.49 -15.80
CA ARG A 106 -15.56 -5.84 -16.33
C ARG A 106 -16.88 -6.33 -16.93
N GLU A 107 -16.81 -7.27 -17.87
CA GLU A 107 -18.00 -7.93 -18.43
C GLU A 107 -18.73 -8.77 -17.38
N ASP A 108 -18.06 -9.21 -16.33
CA ASP A 108 -18.63 -9.99 -15.22
C ASP A 108 -19.58 -9.17 -14.31
N GLY A 109 -19.84 -7.90 -14.64
CA GLY A 109 -20.64 -6.98 -13.82
C GLY A 109 -19.87 -6.34 -12.66
N TRP A 110 -18.59 -6.65 -12.49
CA TRP A 110 -17.72 -6.07 -11.46
C TRP A 110 -17.00 -4.81 -11.93
N TYR A 111 -17.01 -3.78 -11.10
CA TYR A 111 -16.35 -2.51 -11.38
C TYR A 111 -15.11 -2.36 -10.48
N LYS A 112 -14.07 -1.74 -11.04
CA LYS A 112 -12.91 -1.25 -10.29
C LYS A 112 -13.03 0.26 -10.16
N GLY A 113 -13.02 0.77 -8.94
CA GLY A 113 -13.13 2.20 -8.70
C GLY A 113 -12.48 2.64 -7.40
N THR A 114 -12.47 3.96 -7.20
CA THR A 114 -11.95 4.60 -5.98
C THR A 114 -13.07 5.31 -5.26
N LEU A 115 -13.24 5.02 -3.97
CA LEU A 115 -14.20 5.72 -3.12
C LEU A 115 -13.75 7.17 -2.90
N GLN A 116 -14.64 8.15 -3.08
CA GLN A 116 -14.33 9.56 -2.86
C GLN A 116 -14.04 9.86 -1.38
N ARG A 117 -14.79 9.24 -0.46
CA ARG A 117 -14.70 9.48 0.99
C ARG A 117 -13.39 8.97 1.60
N THR A 118 -12.94 7.79 1.20
CA THR A 118 -11.79 7.10 1.82
C THR A 118 -10.55 7.07 0.94
N GLY A 119 -10.67 7.38 -0.35
CA GLY A 119 -9.59 7.22 -1.33
C GLY A 119 -9.22 5.76 -1.60
N ARG A 120 -9.92 4.79 -1.00
CA ARG A 120 -9.62 3.36 -1.19
C ARG A 120 -10.04 2.93 -2.59
N THR A 121 -9.18 2.14 -3.23
CA THR A 121 -9.42 1.58 -4.55
C THR A 121 -9.60 0.08 -4.46
N GLY A 122 -10.60 -0.45 -5.15
CA GLY A 122 -10.84 -1.88 -5.21
C GLY A 122 -12.03 -2.23 -6.09
N LEU A 123 -12.50 -3.46 -5.91
CA LEU A 123 -13.59 -4.05 -6.66
C LEU A 123 -14.92 -3.92 -5.91
N PHE A 124 -15.98 -3.79 -6.67
CA PHE A 124 -17.35 -3.81 -6.16
C PHE A 124 -18.34 -4.18 -7.28
N PRO A 125 -19.53 -4.72 -6.94
CA PRO A 125 -20.56 -5.02 -7.93
C PRO A 125 -21.13 -3.74 -8.55
N GLY A 126 -21.22 -3.69 -9.88
CA GLY A 126 -21.76 -2.54 -10.61
C GLY A 126 -23.23 -2.26 -10.32
N SER A 127 -24.02 -3.28 -9.96
CA SER A 127 -25.45 -3.16 -9.64
C SER A 127 -25.73 -2.34 -8.38
N PHE A 128 -24.71 -2.04 -7.57
CA PHE A 128 -24.83 -1.33 -6.29
C PHE A 128 -24.55 0.17 -6.46
N VAL A 129 -24.28 0.61 -7.70
CA VAL A 129 -23.97 1.99 -8.02
C VAL A 129 -24.77 2.45 -9.25
N GLU A 130 -25.10 3.73 -9.29
CA GLU A 130 -25.84 4.37 -10.39
C GLU A 130 -25.04 5.57 -10.93
N SER A 131 -25.05 5.78 -12.24
CA SER A 131 -24.42 6.97 -12.84
C SER A 131 -25.19 8.23 -12.46
N PHE A 132 -24.48 9.34 -12.28
CA PHE A 132 -25.10 10.66 -12.09
C PHE A 132 -25.81 11.19 -13.34
#